data_AF-A0A562VM11-F1
#
_entry.id   AF-A0A562VM11-F1
#
_cell.length_a   1.000
_cell.length_b   1.000
_cell.length_c   1.000
_cell.angle_alpha   90.00
_cell.angle_beta   90.00
_cell.angle_gamma   90.00
#
_symmetry.space_group_name_H-M   'P 1'
#
loop_
_entity.id
_entity.type
_entity.pdbx_description
1 polymer ?
#
loop_
_entity_poly.entity_id
_entity_poly.type
_entity_poly.pdbx_seq_one_letter_code
_entity_poly.pdbx_strand_id
1 'polypeptide(L)'
;MWHELFLLFEERGYTVAFERHGLGLRRSGVDEREKGGRDRNYSELWSPSRDTIVTIGSVLIGLTIFEMSENVEAKYQDGKYVRVSELPVRKTRRYESYSWTSMHDLPSGRLCIQAYSPYQRANWQRQWRETKAGDFPGKLSAIVKELKRETATIVQLVEEGERKAEIERKEWEAKQIIWHREEEERRRVKAIKDSREELAEIIKAWAKAKGIEDFFADVERRAANLEEEQKAIVLERLTQARTLIDSTDALQWLAAWKTPGERIAEPGNNYW
;
A
#
# COMPACT_ATOMS: atom_id res chain seq x y z
N MET A 1 -19.76 -31.91 -14.96
CA MET A 1 -19.97 -30.91 -13.89
C MET A 1 -19.85 -29.45 -14.36
N TRP A 2 -18.67 -28.88 -14.67
CA TRP A 2 -18.57 -27.43 -15.00
C TRP A 2 -19.45 -27.02 -16.20
N HIS A 3 -19.43 -27.86 -17.24
CA HIS A 3 -20.29 -27.70 -18.42
C HIS A 3 -21.79 -27.81 -18.08
N GLU A 4 -22.20 -28.74 -17.22
CA GLU A 4 -23.61 -28.91 -16.81
C GLU A 4 -24.12 -27.70 -16.03
N LEU A 5 -23.30 -27.15 -15.12
CA LEU A 5 -23.67 -25.95 -14.37
C LEU A 5 -23.83 -24.74 -15.30
N PHE A 6 -22.92 -24.58 -16.25
CA PHE A 6 -23.02 -23.53 -17.27
C PHE A 6 -24.32 -23.67 -18.09
N LEU A 7 -24.60 -24.85 -18.64
CA LEU A 7 -25.82 -25.09 -19.40
C LEU A 7 -27.08 -24.81 -18.57
N LEU A 8 -27.08 -25.20 -17.30
CA LEU A 8 -28.20 -24.95 -16.41
C LEU A 8 -28.45 -23.45 -16.14
N PHE A 9 -27.40 -22.63 -16.10
CA PHE A 9 -27.57 -21.18 -16.03
C PHE A 9 -28.20 -20.63 -17.32
N GLU A 10 -27.70 -21.05 -18.48
CA GLU A 10 -28.22 -20.64 -19.79
C GLU A 10 -29.68 -21.08 -20.01
N GLU A 11 -30.04 -22.31 -19.65
CA GLU A 11 -31.43 -22.83 -19.68
C GLU A 11 -32.38 -22.01 -18.81
N ARG A 12 -31.87 -21.38 -17.74
CA ARG A 12 -32.64 -20.51 -16.85
C ARG A 12 -32.63 -19.04 -17.31
N GLY A 13 -32.00 -18.74 -18.45
CA GLY A 13 -31.88 -17.39 -19.01
C GLY A 13 -30.85 -16.52 -18.29
N TYR A 14 -29.88 -17.12 -17.62
CA TYR A 14 -28.79 -16.40 -16.94
C TYR A 14 -27.51 -16.49 -17.76
N THR A 15 -26.82 -15.36 -17.92
CA THR A 15 -25.59 -15.29 -18.71
C THR A 15 -24.39 -15.61 -17.83
N VAL A 16 -23.50 -16.48 -18.31
CA VAL A 16 -22.21 -16.76 -17.66
C VAL A 16 -21.07 -16.30 -18.57
N ALA A 17 -20.20 -15.43 -18.06
CA ALA A 17 -19.07 -14.88 -18.81
C ALA A 17 -17.91 -14.47 -17.91
N PHE A 18 -16.72 -14.29 -18.47
CA PHE A 18 -15.63 -13.65 -17.74
C PHE A 18 -15.93 -12.16 -17.50
N GLU A 19 -15.58 -11.66 -16.31
CA GLU A 19 -15.74 -10.25 -15.88
C GLU A 19 -15.33 -9.28 -16.98
N ARG A 20 -16.19 -8.35 -17.41
CA ARG A 20 -15.83 -7.33 -18.40
C ARG A 20 -14.81 -6.33 -17.82
N HIS A 21 -13.87 -5.87 -18.65
CA HIS A 21 -12.88 -4.88 -18.24
C HIS A 21 -13.54 -3.59 -17.72
N GLY A 22 -12.95 -3.00 -16.68
CA GLY A 22 -13.32 -1.68 -16.17
C GLY A 22 -14.44 -1.65 -15.13
N LEU A 23 -14.95 -2.81 -14.70
CA LEU A 23 -16.03 -2.86 -13.69
C LEU A 23 -15.53 -2.76 -12.23
N GLY A 24 -14.22 -2.88 -12.00
CA GLY A 24 -13.62 -2.75 -10.66
C GLY A 24 -14.10 -3.81 -9.67
N LEU A 25 -14.46 -4.99 -10.18
CA LEU A 25 -14.95 -6.09 -9.35
C LEU A 25 -13.83 -6.73 -8.55
N ARG A 26 -14.20 -7.39 -7.45
CA ARG A 26 -13.26 -8.07 -6.56
C ARG A 26 -13.58 -9.56 -6.46
N ARG A 27 -12.56 -10.38 -6.73
CA ARG A 27 -12.56 -11.81 -6.39
C ARG A 27 -12.59 -12.02 -4.88
N SER A 28 -13.51 -12.86 -4.40
CA SER A 28 -13.43 -13.34 -3.01
C SER A 28 -12.32 -14.37 -2.85
N GLY A 29 -11.67 -14.35 -1.69
CA GLY A 29 -10.65 -15.33 -1.33
C GLY A 29 -11.19 -16.76 -1.34
N VAL A 30 -10.29 -17.70 -1.58
CA VAL A 30 -10.60 -19.14 -1.60
C VAL A 30 -9.81 -19.81 -0.49
N ASP A 31 -10.50 -20.54 0.37
CA ASP A 31 -9.90 -21.49 1.31
C ASP A 31 -10.34 -22.88 0.88
N GLU A 32 -9.39 -23.64 0.33
CA GLU A 32 -9.63 -24.99 -0.17
C GLU A 32 -9.83 -26.02 0.95
N ARG A 33 -9.45 -25.71 2.19
CA ARG A 33 -9.45 -26.67 3.31
C ARG A 33 -10.85 -26.98 3.79
N GLU A 34 -11.17 -28.25 3.93
CA GLU A 34 -12.50 -28.69 4.37
C GLU A 34 -12.88 -28.21 5.77
N LYS A 35 -11.90 -28.14 6.68
CA LYS A 35 -12.11 -27.68 8.06
C LYS A 35 -11.64 -26.24 8.26
N GLY A 36 -11.22 -25.57 7.19
CA GLY A 36 -10.48 -24.31 7.26
C GLY A 36 -9.17 -24.49 8.04
N GLY A 37 -8.63 -23.38 8.52
CA GLY A 37 -7.44 -23.36 9.37
C GLY A 37 -7.01 -21.93 9.62
N ARG A 38 -5.84 -21.76 10.24
CA ARG A 38 -5.24 -20.42 10.35
C ARG A 38 -5.01 -19.84 8.96
N ASP A 39 -5.15 -18.53 8.86
CA ASP A 39 -4.85 -17.80 7.63
C ASP A 39 -3.40 -18.09 7.23
N ARG A 40 -3.22 -18.49 5.97
CA ARG A 40 -1.89 -18.58 5.39
C ARG A 40 -1.52 -17.19 4.89
N ASN A 41 -0.29 -16.76 5.17
CA ASN A 41 0.22 -15.47 4.67
C ASN A 41 0.25 -15.40 3.14
N TYR A 42 0.31 -16.56 2.46
CA TYR A 42 0.32 -16.68 1.01
C TYR A 42 -0.58 -17.84 0.57
N SER A 43 -1.35 -17.62 -0.50
CA SER A 43 -2.08 -18.67 -1.20
C SER A 43 -1.27 -19.10 -2.41
N GLU A 44 -0.99 -20.39 -2.52
CA GLU A 44 -0.33 -20.99 -3.69
C GLU A 44 -1.36 -21.44 -4.76
N LEU A 45 -2.63 -21.10 -4.57
CA LEU A 45 -3.69 -21.48 -5.49
C LEU A 45 -3.55 -20.70 -6.80
N TRP A 46 -3.47 -21.42 -7.90
CA TRP A 46 -3.68 -20.84 -9.22
C TRP A 46 -5.10 -20.28 -9.30
N SER A 47 -5.24 -19.13 -9.95
CA SER A 47 -6.57 -18.54 -10.19
C SER A 47 -6.59 -17.82 -11.54
N PRO A 48 -7.74 -17.78 -12.24
CA PRO A 48 -7.83 -17.19 -13.57
C PRO A 48 -7.58 -15.67 -13.53
N SER A 49 -7.16 -15.05 -14.63
CA SER A 49 -6.93 -13.59 -14.66
C SER A 49 -8.20 -12.76 -14.51
N ARG A 50 -9.37 -13.33 -14.85
CA ARG A 50 -10.69 -12.69 -14.77
C ARG A 50 -11.66 -13.59 -14.02
N ASP A 51 -12.57 -12.96 -13.28
CA ASP A 51 -13.60 -13.68 -12.53
C ASP A 51 -14.62 -14.32 -13.48
N THR A 52 -15.12 -15.50 -13.12
CA THR A 52 -16.29 -16.06 -13.80
C THR A 52 -17.53 -15.43 -13.17
N ILE A 53 -18.29 -14.69 -13.96
CA ILE A 53 -19.45 -13.92 -13.50
C ILE A 53 -20.72 -14.54 -14.07
N VAL A 54 -21.69 -14.77 -13.18
CA VAL A 54 -23.08 -15.05 -13.55
C VAL A 54 -23.90 -13.79 -13.41
N THR A 55 -24.66 -13.47 -14.44
CA THR A 55 -25.59 -12.34 -14.45
C THR A 55 -27.01 -12.84 -14.25
N ILE A 56 -27.62 -12.48 -13.13
CA ILE A 56 -29.03 -12.79 -12.82
C ILE A 56 -29.79 -11.46 -12.74
N GLY A 57 -30.54 -11.12 -13.79
CA GLY A 57 -31.14 -9.79 -13.92
C GLY A 57 -30.06 -8.73 -14.07
N SER A 58 -29.99 -7.76 -13.15
CA SER A 58 -28.93 -6.74 -13.08
C SER A 58 -27.79 -7.08 -12.13
N VAL A 59 -27.89 -8.21 -11.39
CA VAL A 59 -26.94 -8.57 -10.34
C VAL A 59 -25.84 -9.44 -10.92
N LEU A 60 -24.60 -9.02 -10.70
CA LEU A 60 -23.40 -9.80 -10.99
C LEU A 60 -23.04 -10.65 -9.78
N ILE A 61 -22.77 -11.94 -10.01
CA ILE A 61 -22.35 -12.90 -8.98
C ILE A 61 -21.06 -13.54 -9.46
N GLY A 62 -20.00 -13.43 -8.68
CA GLY A 62 -18.75 -14.14 -8.93
C GLY A 62 -18.89 -15.62 -8.56
N LEU A 63 -18.38 -16.50 -9.41
CA LEU A 63 -18.31 -17.94 -9.18
C LEU A 63 -16.87 -18.42 -9.19
N THR A 64 -16.56 -19.28 -8.22
CA THR A 64 -15.32 -20.05 -8.16
C THR A 64 -15.65 -21.50 -7.88
N ILE A 65 -15.03 -22.41 -8.62
CA ILE A 65 -15.10 -23.85 -8.34
C ILE A 65 -13.69 -24.33 -8.04
N PHE A 66 -13.54 -25.08 -6.96
CA PHE A 66 -12.25 -25.62 -6.54
C PHE A 66 -12.42 -27.01 -5.93
N GLU A 67 -11.35 -27.79 -5.98
CA GLU A 67 -11.25 -29.04 -5.23
C GLU A 67 -10.90 -28.73 -3.78
N MET A 68 -11.57 -29.39 -2.83
CA MET A 68 -11.28 -29.23 -1.43
C MET A 68 -10.05 -30.04 -1.03
N SER A 69 -9.39 -29.62 0.05
CA SER A 69 -8.30 -30.37 0.67
C SER A 69 -8.70 -30.90 2.04
N GLU A 70 -8.24 -32.10 2.35
CA GLU A 70 -8.39 -32.72 3.65
C GLU A 70 -7.02 -32.84 4.32
N ASN A 71 -6.99 -32.60 5.63
CA ASN A 71 -5.80 -32.74 6.42
C ASN A 71 -5.61 -34.22 6.77
N VAL A 72 -4.66 -34.88 6.12
CA VAL A 72 -4.42 -36.32 6.21
C VAL A 72 -2.96 -36.62 6.51
N GLU A 73 -2.72 -37.78 7.09
CA GLU A 73 -1.37 -38.29 7.29
C GLU A 73 -0.77 -38.64 5.93
N ALA A 74 0.32 -37.97 5.59
CA ALA A 74 1.04 -38.13 4.34
C ALA A 74 2.49 -38.52 4.59
N LYS A 75 3.04 -39.28 3.66
CA LYS A 75 4.45 -39.64 3.61
C LYS A 75 5.08 -38.98 2.40
N TYR A 76 6.25 -38.37 2.61
CA TYR A 76 7.04 -37.86 1.49
C TYR A 76 7.72 -39.02 0.76
N GLN A 77 7.42 -39.15 -0.53
CA GLN A 77 7.98 -40.17 -1.40
C GLN A 77 8.23 -39.57 -2.79
N ASP A 78 9.45 -39.74 -3.30
CA ASP A 78 9.85 -39.37 -4.67
C ASP A 78 9.47 -37.93 -5.06
N GLY A 79 9.69 -36.98 -4.15
CA GLY A 79 9.43 -35.56 -4.41
C GLY A 79 8.02 -35.08 -4.05
N LYS A 80 7.12 -35.96 -3.63
CA LYS A 80 5.70 -35.64 -3.41
C LYS A 80 5.17 -36.23 -2.10
N TYR A 81 4.13 -35.60 -1.55
CA TYR A 81 3.39 -36.15 -0.42
C TYR A 81 2.29 -37.08 -0.92
N VAL A 82 2.31 -38.33 -0.44
CA VAL A 82 1.33 -39.37 -0.77
C VAL A 82 0.58 -39.76 0.49
N ARG A 83 -0.73 -39.97 0.38
CA ARG A 83 -1.56 -40.41 1.52
C ARG A 83 -1.05 -41.74 2.06
N VAL A 84 -0.91 -41.85 3.38
CA VAL A 84 -0.49 -43.12 4.01
C VAL A 84 -1.48 -44.25 3.72
N SER A 85 -2.78 -43.95 3.62
CA SER A 85 -3.83 -44.92 3.28
C SER A 85 -3.71 -45.50 1.86
N GLU A 86 -3.06 -44.79 0.93
CA GLU A 86 -2.86 -45.24 -0.46
C GLU A 86 -1.56 -46.05 -0.63
N LEU A 87 -0.69 -46.06 0.40
CA LEU A 87 0.54 -46.82 0.34
C LEU A 87 0.25 -48.32 0.50
N PRO A 88 0.92 -49.19 -0.29
CA PRO A 88 0.79 -50.62 -0.12
C PRO A 88 1.25 -51.01 1.28
N VAL A 89 0.44 -51.82 1.98
CA VAL A 89 0.80 -52.36 3.30
C VAL A 89 2.05 -53.23 3.14
N ARG A 90 3.22 -52.67 3.44
CA ARG A 90 4.48 -53.43 3.42
C ARG A 90 4.54 -54.32 4.66
N LYS A 91 4.81 -55.61 4.45
CA LYS A 91 5.22 -56.53 5.52
C LYS A 91 6.56 -56.04 6.07
N THR A 92 6.58 -55.68 7.35
CA THR A 92 7.71 -55.08 8.07
C THR A 92 9.00 -55.87 7.85
N ARG A 93 10.00 -55.24 7.22
CA ARG A 93 11.40 -55.72 7.28
C ARG A 93 12.05 -55.14 8.53
N ARG A 94 12.88 -55.95 9.22
CA ARG A 94 13.55 -55.64 10.52
C ARG A 94 14.43 -54.36 10.55
N TYR A 95 14.61 -53.67 9.42
CA TYR A 95 15.46 -52.50 9.28
C TYR A 95 14.82 -51.47 8.34
N GLU A 96 13.60 -51.01 8.64
CA GLU A 96 13.02 -49.90 7.89
C GLU A 96 13.46 -48.56 8.49
N SER A 97 14.08 -47.76 7.62
CA SER A 97 14.50 -46.37 7.80
C SER A 97 13.42 -45.56 8.52
N TYR A 98 13.81 -44.68 9.43
CA TYR A 98 12.97 -43.65 10.06
C TYR A 98 12.19 -42.85 9.00
N SER A 99 11.01 -43.34 8.60
CA SER A 99 10.13 -42.62 7.68
C SER A 99 9.13 -41.86 8.53
N TRP A 100 9.42 -40.58 8.76
CA TRP A 100 8.47 -39.70 9.41
C TRP A 100 7.26 -39.47 8.52
N THR A 101 6.08 -39.60 9.12
CA THR A 101 4.80 -39.15 8.56
C THR A 101 4.45 -37.80 9.17
N SER A 102 3.70 -37.00 8.41
CA SER A 102 3.27 -35.66 8.81
C SER A 102 1.89 -35.37 8.25
N MET A 103 1.18 -34.44 8.90
CA MET A 103 -0.14 -34.01 8.43
C MET A 103 0.01 -33.00 7.29
N HIS A 104 -0.64 -33.27 6.17
CA HIS A 104 -0.67 -32.38 5.01
C HIS A 104 -2.09 -32.24 4.48
N ASP A 105 -2.40 -31.05 3.94
CA ASP A 105 -3.63 -30.81 3.21
C ASP A 105 -3.48 -31.37 1.80
N LEU A 106 -4.18 -32.48 1.50
CA LEU A 106 -4.14 -33.14 0.19
C LEU A 106 -5.52 -33.08 -0.51
N PRO A 107 -5.57 -33.07 -1.86
CA PRO A 107 -6.82 -32.92 -2.61
C PRO A 107 -7.79 -34.08 -2.35
N SER A 108 -9.00 -33.81 -1.87
CA SER A 108 -9.92 -34.84 -1.37
C SER A 108 -10.79 -35.50 -2.44
N GLY A 109 -10.67 -35.09 -3.70
CA GLY A 109 -11.53 -35.50 -4.81
C GLY A 109 -12.95 -34.92 -4.75
N ARG A 110 -13.27 -34.13 -3.71
CA ARG A 110 -14.57 -33.48 -3.52
C ARG A 110 -14.48 -32.02 -3.91
N LEU A 111 -15.50 -31.54 -4.61
CA LEU A 111 -15.52 -30.17 -5.10
C LEU A 111 -16.27 -29.22 -4.15
N CYS A 112 -15.97 -27.93 -4.28
CA CYS A 112 -16.70 -26.83 -3.67
C CYS A 112 -17.08 -25.81 -4.76
N ILE A 113 -18.33 -25.37 -4.74
CA ILE A 113 -18.79 -24.22 -5.52
C ILE A 113 -18.91 -23.05 -4.55
N GLN A 114 -18.22 -21.96 -4.86
CA GLN A 114 -18.30 -20.70 -4.13
C GLN A 114 -18.96 -19.65 -5.02
N ALA A 115 -19.98 -19.00 -4.49
CA ALA A 115 -20.55 -17.78 -5.05
C ALA A 115 -20.26 -16.60 -4.14
N TYR A 116 -20.02 -15.43 -4.71
CA TYR A 116 -19.74 -14.22 -3.95
C TYR A 116 -20.25 -12.97 -4.67
N SER A 117 -20.45 -11.91 -3.90
CA SER A 117 -20.72 -10.58 -4.42
C SER A 117 -19.39 -9.99 -4.92
N PRO A 118 -19.29 -9.65 -6.21
CA PRO A 118 -18.08 -9.08 -6.77
C PRO A 118 -17.98 -7.55 -6.52
N TYR A 119 -19.04 -6.93 -6.00
CA TYR A 119 -19.09 -5.50 -5.75
C TYR A 119 -18.27 -5.12 -4.51
N GLN A 120 -17.57 -3.99 -4.62
CA GLN A 120 -16.89 -3.40 -3.48
C GLN A 120 -17.91 -3.09 -2.37
N ARG A 121 -17.52 -3.32 -1.11
CA ARG A 121 -18.34 -2.99 0.09
C ARG A 121 -19.64 -3.78 0.27
N ALA A 122 -19.96 -4.72 -0.62
CA ALA A 122 -21.07 -5.66 -0.46
C ALA A 122 -20.54 -7.07 -0.12
N ASN A 123 -20.29 -7.32 1.16
CA ASN A 123 -19.74 -8.59 1.62
C ASN A 123 -20.82 -9.68 1.67
N TRP A 124 -20.94 -10.46 0.60
CA TRP A 124 -21.79 -11.65 0.54
C TRP A 124 -21.01 -12.80 -0.09
N GLN A 125 -21.11 -13.98 0.52
CA GLN A 125 -20.50 -15.20 0.02
C GLN A 125 -21.32 -16.42 0.44
N ARG A 126 -21.36 -17.43 -0.42
CA ARG A 126 -21.99 -18.71 -0.18
C ARG A 126 -21.11 -19.83 -0.73
N GLN A 127 -21.05 -20.95 -0.03
CA GLN A 127 -20.33 -22.14 -0.46
C GLN A 127 -21.24 -23.36 -0.38
N TRP A 128 -21.15 -24.22 -1.39
CA TRP A 128 -21.72 -25.56 -1.40
C TRP A 128 -20.58 -26.54 -1.58
N ARG A 129 -20.54 -27.57 -0.75
CA ARG A 129 -19.45 -28.56 -0.71
C ARG A 129 -20.00 -29.95 -1.01
N GLU A 130 -19.28 -30.72 -1.80
CA GLU A 130 -19.63 -32.14 -1.97
C GLU A 130 -19.42 -32.89 -0.66
N THR A 131 -20.38 -33.74 -0.31
CA THR A 131 -20.21 -34.69 0.80
C THR A 131 -19.60 -35.98 0.27
N LYS A 132 -19.90 -36.34 -0.98
CA LYS A 132 -19.27 -37.43 -1.72
C LYS A 132 -18.87 -36.95 -3.11
N ALA A 133 -17.71 -37.39 -3.59
CA ALA A 133 -17.23 -37.02 -4.91
C ALA A 133 -18.28 -37.36 -5.98
N GLY A 134 -18.62 -36.36 -6.81
CA GLY A 134 -19.60 -36.51 -7.89
C GLY A 134 -21.06 -36.36 -7.46
N ASP A 135 -21.34 -35.84 -6.26
CA ASP A 135 -22.72 -35.61 -5.79
C ASP A 135 -23.32 -34.27 -6.28
N PHE A 136 -22.51 -33.37 -6.86
CA PHE A 136 -22.99 -32.06 -7.29
C PHE A 136 -24.05 -32.03 -8.39
N PRO A 137 -24.02 -32.89 -9.43
CA PRO A 137 -25.03 -32.83 -10.51
C PRO A 137 -26.47 -32.83 -10.00
N GLY A 138 -26.76 -33.59 -8.93
CA GLY A 138 -28.08 -33.61 -8.29
C GLY A 138 -28.43 -32.35 -7.49
N LYS A 139 -27.45 -31.51 -7.14
CA LYS A 139 -27.59 -30.30 -6.32
C LYS A 139 -27.62 -29.01 -7.16
N LEU A 140 -27.15 -29.03 -8.41
CA LEU A 140 -26.98 -27.81 -9.23
C LEU A 140 -28.29 -27.00 -9.37
N SER A 141 -29.42 -27.67 -9.60
CA SER A 141 -30.74 -27.00 -9.73
C SER A 141 -31.17 -26.28 -8.45
N ALA A 142 -30.83 -26.82 -7.29
CA ALA A 142 -31.08 -26.18 -6.01
C ALA A 142 -30.16 -24.97 -5.81
N ILE A 143 -28.88 -25.10 -6.14
CA ILE A 143 -27.89 -24.01 -6.07
C ILE A 143 -28.34 -22.82 -6.94
N VAL A 144 -28.72 -23.05 -8.20
CA VAL A 144 -29.17 -21.98 -9.10
C VAL A 144 -30.45 -21.30 -8.58
N LYS A 145 -31.37 -22.05 -7.96
CA LYS A 145 -32.56 -21.46 -7.31
C LYS A 145 -32.20 -20.63 -6.09
N GLU A 146 -31.27 -21.09 -5.27
CA GLU A 146 -30.76 -20.37 -4.10
C GLU A 146 -30.08 -19.06 -4.53
N LEU A 147 -29.19 -19.10 -5.52
CA LEU A 147 -28.54 -17.92 -6.09
C LEU A 147 -29.56 -16.88 -6.57
N LYS A 148 -30.61 -17.31 -7.28
CA LYS A 148 -31.68 -16.41 -7.71
C LYS A 148 -32.32 -15.70 -6.53
N ARG A 149 -32.62 -16.41 -5.43
CA ARG A 149 -33.24 -15.81 -4.24
C ARG A 149 -32.33 -14.82 -3.54
N GLU A 150 -31.04 -15.11 -3.48
CA GLU A 150 -30.04 -14.27 -2.80
C GLU A 150 -29.71 -12.98 -3.57
N THR A 151 -30.13 -12.84 -4.82
CA THR A 151 -29.97 -11.58 -5.58
C THR A 151 -30.54 -10.38 -4.83
N ALA A 152 -31.69 -10.53 -4.15
CA ALA A 152 -32.29 -9.45 -3.36
C ALA A 152 -31.41 -9.03 -2.17
N THR A 153 -30.78 -10.00 -1.49
CA THR A 153 -29.83 -9.75 -0.41
C THR A 153 -28.61 -8.99 -0.92
N ILE A 154 -28.06 -9.40 -2.07
CA ILE A 154 -26.89 -8.78 -2.68
C ILE A 154 -27.19 -7.31 -3.04
N VAL A 155 -28.35 -7.04 -3.66
CA VAL A 155 -28.77 -5.66 -3.99
C VAL A 155 -28.82 -4.78 -2.74
N GLN A 156 -29.43 -5.26 -1.65
CA GLN A 156 -29.50 -4.50 -0.40
C GLN A 156 -28.12 -4.17 0.16
N LEU A 157 -27.18 -5.13 0.12
CA LEU A 157 -25.81 -4.93 0.58
C LEU A 157 -25.04 -3.93 -0.29
N VAL A 158 -25.26 -3.94 -1.61
CA VAL A 158 -24.67 -2.97 -2.54
C VAL A 158 -25.18 -1.56 -2.24
N GLU A 159 -26.50 -1.38 -2.12
CA GLU A 159 -27.11 -0.09 -1.81
C GLU A 159 -26.67 0.46 -0.45
N GLU A 160 -26.47 -0.41 0.54
CA GLU A 160 -25.91 -0.01 1.85
C GLU A 160 -24.44 0.40 1.73
N GLY A 161 -23.65 -0.35 0.96
CA GLY A 161 -22.24 -0.08 0.70
C GLY A 161 -22.03 1.28 0.02
N GLU A 162 -22.84 1.60 -0.99
CA GLU A 162 -22.81 2.88 -1.71
C GLU A 162 -23.17 4.05 -0.79
N ARG A 163 -24.21 3.90 0.06
CA ARG A 163 -24.58 4.92 1.05
C ARG A 163 -23.45 5.23 2.02
N LYS A 164 -22.75 4.21 2.53
CA LYS A 164 -21.59 4.40 3.42
C LYS A 164 -20.43 5.07 2.68
N ALA A 165 -20.15 4.66 1.45
CA ALA A 165 -19.09 5.25 0.63
C ALA A 165 -19.32 6.75 0.37
N GLU A 166 -20.56 7.16 0.14
CA GLU A 166 -20.92 8.58 -0.03
C GLU A 166 -20.63 9.40 1.24
N ILE A 167 -21.02 8.87 2.40
CA ILE A 167 -20.79 9.54 3.70
C ILE A 167 -19.28 9.68 3.95
N GLU A 168 -18.53 8.59 3.80
CA GLU A 168 -17.07 8.59 3.97
C GLU A 168 -16.37 9.55 3.01
N ARG A 169 -16.83 9.64 1.75
CA ARG A 169 -16.31 10.58 0.77
C ARG A 169 -16.49 12.03 1.23
N LYS A 170 -17.69 12.39 1.67
CA LYS A 170 -17.99 13.74 2.18
C LYS A 170 -17.14 14.08 3.41
N GLU A 171 -16.98 13.14 4.33
CA GLU A 171 -16.12 13.32 5.51
C GLU A 171 -14.65 13.47 5.11
N TRP A 172 -14.18 12.69 4.13
CA TRP A 172 -12.83 12.78 3.61
C TRP A 172 -12.56 14.13 2.94
N GLU A 173 -13.47 14.59 2.08
CA GLU A 173 -13.37 15.90 1.42
C GLU A 173 -13.33 17.04 2.44
N ALA A 174 -14.19 17.01 3.47
CA ALA A 174 -14.17 17.98 4.55
C ALA A 174 -12.84 17.98 5.33
N LYS A 175 -12.31 16.79 5.65
CA LYS A 175 -11.00 16.64 6.30
C LYS A 175 -9.86 17.16 5.42
N GLN A 176 -9.90 16.89 4.10
CA GLN A 176 -8.89 17.38 3.17
C GLN A 176 -8.87 18.91 3.12
N ILE A 177 -10.03 19.55 3.08
CA ILE A 177 -10.11 21.03 3.10
C ILE A 177 -9.50 21.59 4.38
N ILE A 178 -9.79 21.01 5.54
CA ILE A 178 -9.22 21.44 6.82
C ILE A 178 -7.71 21.22 6.82
N TRP A 179 -7.25 20.02 6.46
CA TRP A 179 -5.84 19.66 6.42
C TRP A 179 -5.03 20.56 5.49
N HIS A 180 -5.54 20.85 4.29
CA HIS A 180 -4.87 21.75 3.35
C HIS A 180 -4.71 23.16 3.92
N ARG A 181 -5.74 23.70 4.60
CA ARG A 181 -5.66 25.02 5.25
C ARG A 181 -4.66 25.04 6.39
N GLU A 182 -4.64 24.01 7.22
CA GLU A 182 -3.68 23.87 8.33
C GLU A 182 -2.24 23.74 7.80
N GLU A 183 -2.04 22.97 6.73
CA GLU A 183 -0.74 22.84 6.06
C GLU A 183 -0.27 24.17 5.47
N GLU A 184 -1.15 24.91 4.79
CA GLU A 184 -0.83 26.24 4.26
C GLU A 184 -0.43 27.21 5.37
N GLU A 185 -1.18 27.25 6.47
CA GLU A 185 -0.86 28.12 7.60
C GLU A 185 0.46 27.70 8.27
N ARG A 186 0.68 26.40 8.46
CA ARG A 186 1.94 25.87 9.01
C ARG A 186 3.13 26.25 8.11
N ARG A 187 2.98 26.15 6.79
CA ARG A 187 4.01 26.56 5.83
C ARG A 187 4.28 28.06 5.90
N ARG A 188 3.24 28.90 6.03
CA ARG A 188 3.38 30.36 6.19
C ARG A 188 4.12 30.72 7.46
N VAL A 189 3.70 30.19 8.61
CA VAL A 189 4.34 30.43 9.91
C VAL A 189 5.81 30.00 9.87
N LYS A 190 6.08 28.82 9.30
CA LYS A 190 7.46 28.32 9.14
C LYS A 190 8.29 29.21 8.21
N ALA A 191 7.76 29.60 7.05
CA ALA A 191 8.48 30.48 6.11
C ALA A 191 8.82 31.83 6.72
N ILE A 192 7.91 32.42 7.50
CA ILE A 192 8.15 33.66 8.24
C ILE A 192 9.26 33.46 9.27
N LYS A 193 9.18 32.38 10.07
CA LYS A 193 10.18 32.07 11.09
C LYS A 193 11.56 31.87 10.47
N ASP A 194 11.67 30.96 9.49
CA ASP A 194 12.94 30.61 8.85
C ASP A 194 13.57 31.83 8.16
N SER A 195 12.77 32.66 7.47
CA SER A 195 13.27 33.88 6.83
C SER A 195 13.74 34.93 7.86
N ARG A 196 13.06 35.06 9.00
CA ARG A 196 13.48 35.96 10.09
C ARG A 196 14.77 35.48 10.76
N GLU A 197 14.89 34.18 10.99
CA GLU A 197 16.11 33.58 11.56
C GLU A 197 17.29 33.78 10.60
N GLU A 198 17.11 33.52 9.31
CA GLU A 198 18.15 33.76 8.29
C GLU A 198 18.55 35.24 8.20
N LEU A 199 17.58 36.17 8.18
CA LEU A 199 17.88 37.61 8.18
C LEU A 199 18.63 38.04 9.44
N ALA A 200 18.30 37.49 10.60
CA ALA A 200 19.00 37.79 11.84
C ALA A 200 20.46 37.32 11.79
N GLU A 201 20.75 36.14 11.21
CA GLU A 201 22.12 35.67 11.00
C GLU A 201 22.88 36.55 10.00
N ILE A 202 22.23 37.02 8.93
CA ILE A 202 22.84 37.96 7.98
C ILE A 202 23.18 39.29 8.67
N ILE A 203 22.29 39.83 9.51
CA ILE A 203 22.55 41.06 10.27
C ILE A 203 23.72 40.88 11.24
N LYS A 204 23.81 39.74 11.94
CA LYS A 204 24.94 39.44 12.83
C LYS A 204 26.25 39.37 12.07
N ALA A 205 26.27 38.70 10.91
CA ALA A 205 27.43 38.61 10.07
C ALA A 205 27.88 39.99 9.55
N TRP A 206 26.92 40.82 9.13
CA TRP A 206 27.19 42.19 8.68
C TRP A 206 27.75 43.06 9.81
N ALA A 207 27.17 42.98 11.02
CA ALA A 207 27.67 43.71 12.18
C ALA A 207 29.11 43.29 12.55
N LYS A 208 29.42 42.00 12.45
CA LYS A 208 30.79 41.48 12.66
C LYS A 208 31.75 42.00 11.60
N ALA A 209 31.37 41.94 10.31
CA ALA A 209 32.19 42.45 9.21
C ALA A 209 32.46 43.95 9.37
N LYS A 210 31.41 44.74 9.65
CA LYS A 210 31.54 46.18 9.90
C LYS A 210 32.43 46.48 11.11
N GLY A 211 32.30 45.73 12.19
CA GLY A 211 33.16 45.90 13.37
C GLY A 211 34.65 45.64 13.09
N ILE A 212 34.96 44.70 12.19
CA ILE A 212 36.34 44.45 11.75
C ILE A 212 36.86 45.63 10.89
N GLU A 213 36.06 46.13 9.95
CA GLU A 213 36.43 47.30 9.15
C GLU A 213 36.60 48.57 10.00
N ASP A 214 35.68 48.82 10.93
CA ASP A 214 35.76 49.94 11.87
C ASP A 214 37.02 49.84 12.75
N PHE A 215 37.40 48.63 13.18
CA PHE A 215 38.65 48.38 13.89
C PHE A 215 39.87 48.71 13.02
N PHE A 216 39.91 48.24 11.78
CA PHE A 216 41.01 48.56 10.86
C PHE A 216 41.13 50.06 10.61
N ALA A 217 40.01 50.75 10.38
CA ALA A 217 40.00 52.19 10.18
C ALA A 217 40.46 52.97 11.42
N ASP A 218 40.14 52.50 12.63
CA ASP A 218 40.59 53.13 13.88
C ASP A 218 42.10 52.92 14.11
N VAL A 219 42.62 51.72 13.85
CA VAL A 219 44.07 51.44 13.96
C VAL A 219 44.85 52.31 12.97
N GLU A 220 44.38 52.43 11.73
CA GLU A 220 44.99 53.28 10.70
C GLU A 220 45.02 54.76 11.13
N ARG A 221 43.91 55.26 11.70
CA ARG A 221 43.82 56.63 12.23
C ARG A 221 44.79 56.88 13.37
N ARG A 222 44.94 55.92 14.30
CA ARG A 222 45.86 56.06 15.44
C ARG A 222 47.33 55.94 15.00
N ALA A 223 47.61 55.08 14.02
CA ALA A 223 48.95 54.91 13.46
C ALA A 223 49.48 56.18 12.78
N ALA A 224 48.59 57.05 12.28
CA ALA A 224 48.96 58.32 11.67
C ALA A 224 49.71 59.28 12.61
N ASN A 225 49.59 59.11 13.94
CA ASN A 225 50.24 59.95 14.94
C ASN A 225 51.52 59.31 15.53
N LEU A 226 51.97 58.16 15.00
CA LEU A 226 53.20 57.49 15.43
C LEU A 226 54.42 57.99 14.64
N GLU A 227 55.62 57.76 15.19
CA GLU A 227 56.88 57.99 14.47
C GLU A 227 56.95 57.13 13.19
N GLU A 228 57.58 57.66 12.15
CA GLU A 228 57.54 57.11 10.78
C GLU A 228 57.93 55.62 10.69
N GLU A 229 58.92 55.20 11.48
CA GLU A 229 59.41 53.82 11.52
C GLU A 229 58.39 52.85 12.15
N GLN A 230 57.71 53.28 13.21
CA GLN A 230 56.67 52.50 13.89
C GLN A 230 55.36 52.48 13.11
N LYS A 231 55.02 53.59 12.48
CA LYS A 231 53.86 53.73 11.58
C LYS A 231 53.95 52.77 10.40
N ALA A 232 55.13 52.64 9.77
CA ALA A 232 55.34 51.71 8.66
C ALA A 232 55.08 50.24 9.06
N ILE A 233 55.60 49.82 10.22
CA ILE A 233 55.40 48.45 10.75
C ILE A 233 53.92 48.16 11.03
N VAL A 234 53.19 49.12 11.60
CA VAL A 234 51.76 48.95 11.93
C VAL A 234 50.90 48.87 10.66
N LEU A 235 51.17 49.69 9.64
CA LEU A 235 50.43 49.65 8.37
C LEU A 235 50.70 48.38 7.56
N GLU A 236 51.95 47.88 7.57
CA GLU A 236 52.29 46.61 6.92
C GLU A 236 51.51 45.43 7.53
N ARG A 237 51.45 45.37 8.87
CA ARG A 237 50.67 44.34 9.58
C ARG A 237 49.17 44.46 9.35
N LEU A 238 48.65 45.68 9.24
CA LEU A 238 47.23 45.91 8.96
C LEU A 238 46.86 45.43 7.54
N THR A 239 47.78 45.62 6.58
CA THR A 239 47.62 45.13 5.20
C THR A 239 47.56 43.60 5.17
N GLN A 240 48.43 42.92 5.92
CA GLN A 240 48.42 41.46 6.06
C GLN A 240 47.16 40.95 6.78
N ALA A 241 46.64 41.71 7.76
CA ALA A 241 45.40 41.35 8.44
C ALA A 241 44.18 41.45 7.51
N ARG A 242 44.15 42.45 6.62
CA ARG A 242 43.07 42.60 5.62
C ARG A 242 43.07 41.48 4.56
N THR A 243 44.23 40.96 4.16
CA THR A 243 44.28 39.83 3.20
C THR A 243 43.86 38.49 3.82
N LEU A 244 43.95 38.36 5.14
CA LEU A 244 43.54 37.15 5.87
C LEU A 244 42.05 37.10 6.21
N ILE A 245 41.36 38.25 6.23
CA ILE A 245 39.94 38.33 6.60
C ILE A 245 39.12 38.71 5.37
N ASP A 246 38.33 37.76 4.88
CA ASP A 246 37.41 37.95 3.75
C ASP A 246 36.15 38.70 4.22
N SER A 247 36.22 40.04 4.29
CA SER A 247 35.17 40.90 4.87
C SER A 247 33.95 41.14 3.94
N THR A 248 33.90 40.51 2.77
CA THR A 248 32.97 40.85 1.67
C THR A 248 31.63 40.07 1.66
N ASP A 249 31.45 39.09 2.54
CA ASP A 249 30.39 38.07 2.43
C ASP A 249 28.94 38.59 2.66
N ALA A 250 28.78 39.64 3.48
CA ALA A 250 27.45 40.03 3.98
C ALA A 250 26.49 40.61 2.93
N LEU A 251 26.99 41.34 1.92
CA LEU A 251 26.15 41.86 0.83
C LEU A 251 25.71 40.74 -0.12
N GLN A 252 26.56 39.73 -0.33
CA GLN A 252 26.21 38.55 -1.13
C GLN A 252 25.17 37.70 -0.41
N TRP A 253 25.27 37.54 0.92
CA TRP A 253 24.27 36.81 1.70
C TRP A 253 22.91 37.51 1.75
N LEU A 254 22.88 38.84 1.83
CA LEU A 254 21.62 39.59 1.73
C LEU A 254 20.99 39.48 0.35
N ALA A 255 21.79 39.48 -0.73
CA ALA A 255 21.29 39.28 -2.09
C ALA A 255 20.77 37.85 -2.33
N ALA A 256 21.29 36.86 -1.60
CA ALA A 256 20.86 35.46 -1.65
C ALA A 256 19.73 35.12 -0.65
N TRP A 257 19.41 36.03 0.27
CA TRP A 257 18.35 35.86 1.28
C TRP A 257 16.98 35.73 0.60
N LYS A 258 16.20 34.75 1.04
CA LYS A 258 14.84 34.54 0.53
C LYS A 258 13.80 35.12 1.47
N THR A 259 12.92 35.92 0.89
CA THR A 259 11.75 36.46 1.58
C THR A 259 10.74 35.35 1.92
N PRO A 260 9.84 35.57 2.88
CA PRO A 260 8.78 34.60 3.18
C PRO A 260 7.90 34.28 1.96
N GLY A 261 7.62 35.27 1.12
CA GLY A 261 6.82 35.10 -0.10
C GLY A 261 7.48 34.17 -1.12
N GLU A 262 8.79 34.32 -1.33
CA GLU A 262 9.57 33.45 -2.23
C GLU A 262 9.64 32.02 -1.69
N ARG A 263 9.81 31.84 -0.38
CA ARG A 263 9.80 30.51 0.27
C ARG A 263 8.45 29.79 0.20
N ILE A 264 7.35 30.54 0.14
CA ILE A 264 5.99 29.98 -0.05
C ILE A 264 5.75 29.64 -1.52
N ALA A 265 6.32 30.42 -2.45
CA ALA A 265 6.16 30.26 -3.89
C ALA A 265 7.09 29.19 -4.50
N GLU A 266 8.13 28.76 -3.81
CA GLU A 266 8.97 27.65 -4.27
C GLU A 266 8.16 26.35 -4.29
N PRO A 267 8.02 25.68 -5.45
CA PRO A 267 7.46 24.35 -5.49
C PRO A 267 8.37 23.48 -4.63
N GLY A 268 7.79 22.91 -3.56
CA GLY A 268 8.51 21.96 -2.71
C GLY A 268 9.21 20.97 -3.62
N ASN A 269 10.54 20.90 -3.50
CA ASN A 269 11.36 19.95 -4.22
C ASN A 269 10.94 18.56 -3.72
N ASN A 270 9.89 18.03 -4.34
CA ASN A 270 9.34 16.72 -4.10
C ASN A 270 10.35 15.74 -4.71
N TYR A 271 11.40 15.45 -3.95
CA TYR A 271 12.17 14.24 -4.14
C TYR A 271 11.23 13.07 -3.86
N TRP A 272 10.73 12.49 -4.94
CA TRP A 272 10.26 11.11 -4.99
C TRP A 272 11.46 10.17 -4.95
#